data_AF-A0A1N6X911-F1
#
_entry.id   AF-A0A1N6X911-F1
#
_cell.length_a   1.000
_cell.length_b   1.000
_cell.length_c   1.000
_cell.angle_alpha   90.00
_cell.angle_beta   90.00
_cell.angle_gamma   90.00
#
_symmetry.space_group_name_H-M   'P 1'
#
loop_
_entity.id
_entity.type
_entity.pdbx_description
1 polymer ?
#
loop_
_entity_poly.entity_id
_entity_poly.type
_entity_poly.pdbx_seq_one_letter_code
_entity_poly.pdbx_strand_id
1 'polypeptide(L)'
;MHGSSPDDDALKVGPPQRIDRLWAWMEGRPLRRAVVGALIFLVCFSGLFASWIGVALWRGSTDRNAAAVALLYVLVPFIAVVMLFMIQRMMYRLLWNQERAIARGEWRPGDRVPPPGPRSTPPAPPVPWPWSLRARHALLYVLTIGGLLYGFMPYEHQVELVRLIWQLGSGSATRRQLPLLLFGYLPLVLFGLLAVALTHRQRRWRDAGQLDTRARLVLRAEMNWLWAFATAAAMTILMLQLFGQLIVAKL
;
A
#
# COMPACT_ATOMS: atom_id res chain seq x y z
N MET A 1 -11.83 -11.07 34.25
CA MET A 1 -13.06 -11.30 33.46
C MET A 1 -12.99 -10.42 32.23
N HIS A 2 -12.59 -10.98 31.07
CA HIS A 2 -12.55 -10.25 29.81
C HIS A 2 -13.93 -10.34 29.15
N GLY A 3 -14.71 -9.27 29.23
CA GLY A 3 -15.93 -9.14 28.43
C GLY A 3 -15.57 -9.02 26.96
N SER A 4 -16.15 -9.87 26.11
CA SER A 4 -16.09 -9.70 24.66
C SER A 4 -16.64 -8.32 24.31
N SER A 5 -15.94 -7.57 23.47
CA SER A 5 -16.45 -6.29 22.98
C SER A 5 -17.72 -6.58 22.14
N PRO A 6 -18.77 -5.73 22.17
CA PRO A 6 -19.93 -5.87 21.29
C PRO A 6 -19.56 -5.96 19.80
N ASP A 7 -18.40 -5.42 19.44
CA ASP A 7 -17.80 -5.48 18.10
C ASP A 7 -17.28 -6.90 17.75
N ASP A 8 -16.92 -7.71 18.73
CA ASP A 8 -16.42 -9.08 18.53
C ASP A 8 -17.55 -10.06 18.20
N ASP A 9 -18.75 -9.83 18.73
CA ASP A 9 -19.93 -10.67 18.44
C ASP A 9 -20.47 -10.45 17.03
N ALA A 10 -20.37 -9.23 16.50
CA ALA A 10 -20.77 -8.91 15.12
C ALA A 10 -19.83 -9.51 14.04
N LEU A 11 -18.67 -10.03 14.45
CA LEU A 11 -17.68 -10.67 13.57
C LEU A 11 -17.80 -12.20 13.52
N LYS A 12 -18.75 -12.79 14.25
CA LYS A 12 -19.06 -14.23 14.22
C LYS A 12 -19.76 -14.69 12.93
N VAL A 13 -20.03 -13.78 11.99
CA VAL A 13 -20.48 -14.14 10.63
C VAL A 13 -19.28 -14.72 9.88
N GLY A 14 -19.18 -16.05 9.91
CA GLY A 14 -18.02 -16.81 9.45
C GLY A 14 -17.66 -16.58 7.98
N PRO A 15 -16.36 -16.75 7.62
CA PRO A 15 -15.88 -16.62 6.25
C PRO A 15 -16.44 -17.75 5.34
N PRO A 16 -16.40 -17.59 4.00
CA PRO A 16 -16.74 -18.67 3.08
C PRO A 16 -15.72 -19.82 3.21
N GLN A 17 -16.25 -21.01 3.51
CA GLN A 17 -15.55 -22.27 3.89
C GLN A 17 -14.36 -22.73 3.00
N ARG A 18 -14.15 -22.15 1.81
CA ARG A 18 -13.04 -22.51 0.90
C ARG A 18 -11.71 -21.85 1.27
N ILE A 19 -11.72 -20.63 1.78
CA ILE A 19 -10.49 -19.90 2.12
C ILE A 19 -9.87 -20.48 3.38
N ASP A 20 -10.70 -20.96 4.32
CA ASP A 20 -10.25 -21.58 5.57
C ASP A 20 -9.42 -22.84 5.35
N ARG A 21 -9.71 -23.63 4.30
CA ARG A 21 -8.91 -24.82 3.95
C ARG A 21 -7.52 -24.45 3.46
N LEU A 22 -7.40 -23.42 2.62
CA LEU A 22 -6.10 -22.90 2.18
C LEU A 22 -5.34 -22.24 3.33
N TRP A 23 -6.06 -21.54 4.21
CA TRP A 23 -5.48 -20.86 5.36
C TRP A 23 -4.93 -21.85 6.39
N ALA A 24 -5.73 -22.84 6.78
CA ALA A 24 -5.30 -23.96 7.64
C ALA A 24 -4.14 -24.76 7.03
N TRP A 25 -4.13 -24.94 5.69
CA TRP A 25 -3.03 -25.60 4.98
C TRP A 25 -1.72 -24.79 5.02
N MET A 26 -1.79 -23.47 4.88
CA MET A 26 -0.61 -22.57 4.98
C MET A 26 -0.11 -22.40 6.42
N GLU A 27 -0.98 -22.54 7.41
CA GLU A 27 -0.63 -22.35 8.83
C GLU A 27 0.30 -23.44 9.35
N GLY A 28 0.21 -24.66 8.80
CA GLY A 28 0.84 -25.86 9.36
C GLY A 28 2.38 -25.87 9.42
N ARG A 29 3.12 -25.18 8.54
CA ARG A 29 4.61 -25.12 8.61
C ARG A 29 5.19 -23.81 8.03
N PRO A 30 6.06 -23.09 8.76
CA PRO A 30 6.66 -21.82 8.29
C PRO A 30 7.51 -22.02 7.03
N LEU A 31 8.16 -23.18 6.88
CA LEU A 31 8.92 -23.54 5.68
C LEU A 31 8.05 -23.53 4.42
N ARG A 32 6.79 -23.97 4.51
CA ARG A 32 5.87 -23.99 3.36
C ARG A 32 5.49 -22.59 2.91
N ARG A 33 5.25 -21.67 3.85
CA ARG A 33 4.98 -20.25 3.55
C ARG A 33 6.19 -19.60 2.89
N ALA A 34 7.40 -19.91 3.37
CA ALA A 34 8.64 -19.42 2.77
C ALA A 34 8.81 -19.95 1.34
N VAL A 35 8.55 -21.24 1.10
CA VAL A 35 8.63 -21.85 -0.24
C VAL A 35 7.60 -21.25 -1.19
N VAL A 36 6.34 -21.09 -0.76
CA VAL A 36 5.29 -20.47 -1.60
C VAL A 36 5.63 -19.00 -1.88
N GLY A 37 6.11 -18.25 -0.88
CA GLY A 37 6.57 -16.89 -1.06
C GLY A 37 7.75 -16.79 -2.03
N ALA A 38 8.73 -17.69 -1.91
CA ALA A 38 9.88 -17.77 -2.81
C ALA A 38 9.47 -18.13 -4.24
N LEU A 39 8.50 -19.05 -4.42
CA LEU A 39 7.98 -19.42 -5.73
C LEU A 39 7.23 -18.24 -6.39
N ILE A 40 6.35 -17.57 -5.65
CA ILE A 40 5.64 -16.38 -6.14
C ILE A 40 6.66 -15.30 -6.52
N PHE A 41 7.64 -15.04 -5.65
CA PHE A 41 8.71 -14.09 -5.93
C PHE A 41 9.46 -14.46 -7.20
N LEU A 42 9.89 -15.72 -7.35
CA LEU A 42 10.61 -16.20 -8.52
C LEU A 42 9.78 -16.02 -9.80
N VAL A 43 8.50 -16.42 -9.80
CA VAL A 43 7.61 -16.28 -10.97
C VAL A 43 7.42 -14.80 -11.34
N CYS A 44 7.11 -13.95 -10.35
CA CYS A 44 6.96 -12.51 -10.60
C CYS A 44 8.26 -11.88 -11.11
N PHE A 45 9.39 -12.21 -10.50
CA PHE A 45 10.69 -11.68 -10.84
C PHE A 45 11.15 -12.13 -12.23
N SER A 46 10.99 -13.42 -12.56
CA SER A 46 11.27 -13.95 -13.89
C SER A 46 10.38 -13.30 -14.96
N GLY A 47 9.09 -13.11 -14.68
CA GLY A 47 8.18 -12.39 -15.58
C GLY A 47 8.59 -10.93 -15.78
N LEU A 48 9.08 -10.27 -14.74
CA LEU A 48 9.62 -8.91 -14.79
C LEU A 48 10.87 -8.85 -15.67
N PHE A 49 11.81 -9.78 -15.49
CA PHE A 49 13.01 -9.88 -16.33
C PHE A 49 12.70 -10.20 -17.80
N ALA A 50 11.80 -11.14 -18.06
CA ALA A 50 11.37 -11.48 -19.42
C ALA A 50 10.68 -10.29 -20.10
N SER A 51 9.82 -9.58 -19.37
CA SER A 51 9.18 -8.36 -19.87
C SER A 51 10.21 -7.26 -20.16
N TRP A 52 11.21 -7.10 -19.29
CA TRP A 52 12.26 -6.10 -19.48
C TRP A 52 13.07 -6.37 -20.74
N ILE A 53 13.50 -7.62 -20.94
CA ILE A 53 14.23 -8.04 -22.15
C ILE A 53 13.33 -7.85 -23.38
N GLY A 54 12.06 -8.26 -23.32
CA GLY A 54 11.11 -8.11 -24.42
C GLY A 54 10.90 -6.65 -24.84
N VAL A 55 10.71 -5.75 -23.88
CA VAL A 55 10.58 -4.30 -24.14
C VAL A 55 11.88 -3.72 -24.71
N ALA A 56 13.04 -4.13 -24.19
CA ALA A 56 14.34 -3.67 -24.70
C ALA A 56 14.59 -4.10 -26.16
N LEU A 57 14.23 -5.34 -26.51
CA LEU A 57 14.33 -5.85 -27.89
C LEU A 57 13.33 -5.16 -28.82
N TRP A 58 12.08 -4.95 -28.36
CA TRP A 58 11.04 -4.30 -29.17
C TRP A 58 11.38 -2.85 -29.51
N ARG A 59 12.05 -2.14 -28.61
CA ARG A 59 12.40 -0.72 -28.81
C ARG A 59 13.57 -0.47 -29.77
N GLY A 60 14.24 -1.53 -30.25
CA GLY A 60 15.46 -1.42 -31.05
C GLY A 60 16.64 -0.99 -30.19
N SER A 61 17.51 -1.94 -29.82
CA SER A 61 18.54 -1.75 -28.79
C SER A 61 19.73 -0.85 -29.18
N THR A 62 19.57 0.07 -30.13
CA THR A 62 20.66 0.93 -30.63
C THR A 62 20.86 2.21 -29.83
N ASP A 63 19.89 2.63 -29.02
CA ASP A 63 20.05 3.78 -28.14
C ASP A 63 20.81 3.41 -26.87
N ARG A 64 21.81 4.22 -26.50
CA ARG A 64 22.66 4.07 -25.30
C ARG A 64 21.85 3.94 -24.00
N ASN A 65 20.59 4.39 -24.01
CA ASN A 65 19.69 4.41 -22.86
C ASN A 65 18.53 3.39 -22.94
N ALA A 66 18.46 2.56 -23.99
CA ALA A 66 17.31 1.68 -24.25
C ALA A 66 17.04 0.70 -23.10
N ALA A 67 18.08 0.15 -22.47
CA ALA A 67 17.96 -0.78 -21.35
C ALA A 67 17.37 -0.13 -20.09
N ALA A 68 17.79 1.10 -19.77
CA ALA A 68 17.32 1.87 -18.62
C ALA A 68 15.85 2.32 -18.81
N VAL A 69 15.52 2.75 -20.02
CA VAL A 69 14.14 3.06 -20.41
C VAL A 69 13.28 1.79 -20.29
N ALA A 70 13.69 0.66 -20.89
CA ALA A 70 12.96 -0.59 -20.79
C ALA A 70 12.75 -1.05 -19.34
N LEU A 71 13.75 -0.89 -18.47
CA LEU A 71 13.63 -1.24 -17.05
C LEU A 71 12.53 -0.42 -16.38
N LEU A 72 12.47 0.88 -16.69
CA LEU A 72 11.46 1.78 -16.16
C LEU A 72 10.04 1.40 -16.60
N TYR A 73 9.85 1.04 -17.88
CA TYR A 73 8.56 0.60 -18.43
C TYR A 73 8.02 -0.67 -17.79
N VAL A 74 8.88 -1.48 -17.17
CA VAL A 74 8.46 -2.71 -16.47
C VAL A 74 8.35 -2.48 -14.97
N LEU A 75 9.31 -1.77 -14.39
CA LEU A 75 9.38 -1.53 -12.96
C LEU A 75 8.25 -0.63 -12.48
N VAL A 76 7.89 0.42 -13.24
CA VAL A 76 6.85 1.38 -12.86
C VAL A 76 5.47 0.69 -12.77
N PRO A 77 4.99 -0.05 -13.79
CA PRO A 77 3.74 -0.80 -13.67
C PRO A 77 3.77 -1.87 -12.58
N PHE A 78 4.91 -2.56 -12.41
CA PHE A 78 5.05 -3.55 -11.35
C PHE A 78 4.88 -2.92 -9.96
N ILE A 79 5.54 -1.79 -9.70
CA ILE A 79 5.41 -1.10 -8.41
C ILE A 79 4.00 -0.52 -8.24
N ALA A 80 3.46 0.14 -9.28
CA ALA A 80 2.14 0.76 -9.24
C ALA A 80 1.00 -0.25 -9.03
N VAL A 81 1.11 -1.46 -9.58
CA VAL A 81 0.04 -2.47 -9.54
C VAL A 81 0.30 -3.57 -8.52
N VAL A 82 1.50 -4.10 -8.41
CA VAL A 82 1.77 -5.23 -7.51
C VAL A 82 2.12 -4.71 -6.11
N MET A 83 3.11 -3.81 -6.04
CA MET A 83 3.59 -3.33 -4.73
C MET A 83 2.56 -2.47 -4.02
N LEU A 84 1.82 -1.59 -4.74
CA LEU A 84 0.75 -0.80 -4.14
C LEU A 84 -0.28 -1.67 -3.41
N PHE A 85 -0.80 -2.70 -4.06
CA PHE A 85 -1.79 -3.60 -3.45
C PHE A 85 -1.19 -4.41 -2.30
N MET A 86 0.05 -4.89 -2.46
CA MET A 86 0.74 -5.65 -1.42
C MET A 86 0.96 -4.79 -0.15
N ILE A 87 1.49 -3.57 -0.33
CA ILE A 87 1.74 -2.63 0.76
C ILE A 87 0.41 -2.20 1.40
N GLN A 88 -0.61 -1.89 0.60
CA GLN A 88 -1.93 -1.54 1.13
C GLN A 88 -2.52 -2.66 1.97
N ARG A 89 -2.45 -3.90 1.49
CA ARG A 89 -2.97 -5.06 2.23
C ARG A 89 -2.20 -5.31 3.51
N MET A 90 -0.88 -5.13 3.49
CA MET A 90 -0.02 -5.24 4.66
C MET A 90 -0.33 -4.13 5.69
N MET A 91 -0.40 -2.87 5.27
CA MET A 91 -0.73 -1.74 6.13
C MET A 91 -2.13 -1.85 6.73
N TYR A 92 -3.12 -2.30 5.94
CA TYR A 92 -4.48 -2.53 6.43
C TYR A 92 -4.51 -3.56 7.55
N ARG A 93 -3.77 -4.67 7.39
CA ARG A 93 -3.64 -5.70 8.43
C ARG A 93 -2.91 -5.18 9.66
N LEU A 94 -1.87 -4.36 9.47
CA LEU A 94 -1.10 -3.79 10.56
C LEU A 94 -1.97 -2.84 11.40
N LEU A 95 -2.62 -1.86 10.76
CA LEU A 95 -3.48 -0.89 11.42
C LEU A 95 -4.64 -1.55 12.16
N TRP A 96 -5.30 -2.54 11.52
CA TRP A 96 -6.38 -3.28 12.15
C TRP A 96 -5.94 -3.98 13.44
N ASN A 97 -4.78 -4.62 13.42
CA ASN A 97 -4.26 -5.35 14.59
C ASN A 97 -3.75 -4.41 15.68
N GLN A 98 -3.13 -3.29 15.30
CA GLN A 98 -2.74 -2.24 16.23
C GLN A 98 -3.95 -1.68 16.98
N GLU A 99 -5.03 -1.36 16.26
CA GLU A 99 -6.24 -0.82 16.87
C GLU A 99 -6.88 -1.80 17.87
N ARG A 100 -6.86 -3.11 17.56
CA ARG A 100 -7.33 -4.13 18.50
C ARG A 100 -6.41 -4.34 19.69
N ALA A 101 -5.10 -4.28 19.50
CA ALA A 101 -4.16 -4.35 20.61
C ALA A 101 -4.39 -3.18 21.59
N ILE A 102 -4.66 -1.98 21.07
CA ILE A 102 -5.06 -0.83 21.89
C ILE A 102 -6.39 -1.11 22.61
N ALA A 103 -7.40 -1.62 21.89
CA ALA A 103 -8.71 -1.90 22.49
C ALA A 103 -8.66 -2.99 23.59
N ARG A 104 -7.74 -3.96 23.48
CA ARG A 104 -7.49 -4.98 24.51
C ARG A 104 -6.61 -4.50 25.67
N GLY A 105 -6.09 -3.27 25.60
CA GLY A 105 -5.14 -2.73 26.58
C GLY A 105 -3.75 -3.36 26.50
N GLU A 106 -3.46 -4.13 25.45
CA GLU A 106 -2.16 -4.78 25.21
C GLU A 106 -1.10 -3.76 24.75
N TRP A 107 -1.52 -2.61 24.24
CA TRP A 107 -0.64 -1.56 23.72
C TRP A 107 -1.18 -0.18 24.09
N ARG A 108 -0.32 0.70 24.65
CA ARG A 108 -0.69 2.08 24.98
C ARG A 108 -0.13 3.07 23.94
N PRO A 109 -0.84 4.17 23.63
CA PRO A 109 -0.30 5.23 22.80
C PRO A 109 0.98 5.81 23.44
N GLY A 110 2.11 5.67 22.75
CA GLY A 110 3.43 6.12 23.23
C GLY A 110 4.41 4.98 23.53
N ASP A 111 3.92 3.75 23.68
CA ASP A 111 4.80 2.58 23.75
C ASP A 111 5.55 2.39 22.43
N ARG A 112 6.82 1.97 22.48
CA ARG A 112 7.59 1.63 21.27
C ARG A 112 6.80 0.63 20.45
N VAL A 113 6.58 0.94 19.17
CA VAL A 113 5.92 0.04 18.22
C VAL A 113 6.65 -1.30 18.30
N PRO A 114 5.98 -2.41 18.67
CA PRO A 114 6.62 -3.71 18.71
C PRO A 114 7.23 -3.97 17.33
N PRO A 115 8.48 -4.46 17.24
CA PRO A 115 9.04 -4.85 15.96
C PRO A 115 8.07 -5.86 15.32
N PRO A 116 7.89 -5.82 13.99
CA PRO A 116 7.00 -6.77 13.30
C PRO A 116 7.44 -8.19 13.66
N GLY A 117 6.71 -8.78 14.60
CA GLY A 117 7.08 -10.06 15.20
C GLY A 117 6.75 -11.21 14.25
N PRO A 118 7.38 -12.39 14.44
CA PRO A 118 7.07 -13.60 13.66
C PRO A 118 5.64 -14.13 13.88
N ARG A 119 4.86 -13.54 14.81
CA ARG A 119 3.42 -13.78 14.91
C ARG A 119 2.75 -13.23 13.66
N SER A 120 2.35 -14.15 12.79
CA SER A 120 1.41 -13.90 11.70
C SER A 120 0.30 -12.99 12.22
N THR A 121 0.34 -11.72 11.82
CA THR A 121 -0.74 -10.78 12.10
C THR A 121 -2.01 -11.42 11.55
N PRO A 122 -2.99 -11.75 12.42
CA PRO A 122 -4.18 -12.46 11.96
C PRO A 122 -4.86 -11.61 10.88
N PRO A 123 -5.47 -12.25 9.87
CA PRO A 123 -6.12 -11.52 8.80
C PRO A 123 -7.22 -10.64 9.40
N ALA A 124 -7.34 -9.42 8.89
CA ALA A 124 -8.49 -8.59 9.21
C ALA A 124 -9.78 -9.37 8.86
N PRO A 125 -10.79 -9.35 9.73
CA PRO A 125 -12.00 -10.13 9.52
C PRO A 125 -12.74 -9.66 8.26
N PRO A 126 -13.58 -10.54 7.67
CA PRO A 126 -14.37 -10.19 6.51
C PRO A 126 -15.41 -9.13 6.88
N VAL A 127 -15.24 -7.92 6.36
CA VAL A 127 -16.22 -6.84 6.49
C VAL A 127 -17.15 -6.90 5.28
N PRO A 128 -18.49 -6.95 5.47
CA PRO A 128 -19.43 -6.93 4.35
C PRO A 128 -19.53 -5.52 3.77
N TRP A 129 -18.59 -5.19 2.89
CA TRP A 129 -18.52 -3.87 2.25
C TRP A 129 -19.75 -3.62 1.36
N PRO A 130 -20.49 -2.50 1.56
CA PRO A 130 -21.52 -2.08 0.63
C PRO A 130 -20.92 -1.74 -0.73
N TRP A 131 -21.71 -1.92 -1.79
CA TRP A 131 -21.25 -1.72 -3.18
C TRP A 131 -20.69 -0.33 -3.44
N SER A 132 -21.28 0.70 -2.85
CA SER A 132 -20.79 2.09 -2.97
C SER A 132 -19.35 2.26 -2.45
N LEU A 133 -19.01 1.60 -1.34
CA LEU A 133 -17.64 1.65 -0.79
C LEU A 133 -16.67 0.86 -1.66
N ARG A 134 -17.09 -0.29 -2.20
CA ARG A 134 -16.26 -1.06 -3.15
C ARG A 134 -15.95 -0.24 -4.41
N ALA A 135 -16.96 0.41 -4.98
CA ALA A 135 -16.80 1.27 -6.15
C ALA A 135 -15.85 2.43 -5.85
N ARG A 136 -15.97 3.05 -4.67
CA ARG A 136 -15.05 4.10 -4.21
C ARG A 136 -13.61 3.61 -4.08
N HIS A 137 -13.40 2.45 -3.45
CA HIS A 137 -12.07 1.85 -3.32
C HIS A 137 -11.45 1.53 -4.68
N ALA A 138 -12.25 0.97 -5.60
CA ALA A 138 -11.83 0.70 -6.96
C ALA A 138 -11.45 1.99 -7.70
N LEU A 139 -12.28 3.04 -7.59
CA LEU A 139 -12.00 4.34 -8.19
C LEU A 139 -10.69 4.94 -7.65
N LEU A 140 -10.46 4.89 -6.33
CA LEU A 140 -9.21 5.35 -5.73
C LEU A 140 -8.00 4.60 -6.29
N TYR A 141 -8.09 3.27 -6.40
CA TYR A 141 -7.02 2.48 -7.04
C TYR A 141 -6.79 2.89 -8.49
N VAL A 142 -7.85 2.99 -9.30
CA VAL A 142 -7.72 3.33 -10.73
C VAL A 142 -7.09 4.71 -10.90
N LEU A 143 -7.55 5.71 -10.14
CA LEU A 143 -7.00 7.07 -10.20
C LEU A 143 -5.54 7.11 -9.73
N THR A 144 -5.20 6.42 -8.65
CA THR A 144 -3.82 6.39 -8.16
C THR A 144 -2.90 5.64 -9.12
N ILE A 145 -3.29 4.47 -9.61
CA ILE A 145 -2.49 3.70 -10.58
C ILE A 145 -2.32 4.50 -11.87
N GLY A 146 -3.41 5.08 -12.40
CA GLY A 146 -3.35 5.94 -13.57
C GLY A 146 -2.42 7.13 -13.37
N GLY A 147 -2.51 7.82 -12.23
CA GLY A 147 -1.63 8.93 -11.87
C GLY A 147 -0.17 8.51 -11.71
N LEU A 148 0.09 7.34 -11.12
CA LEU A 148 1.45 6.79 -10.98
C LEU A 148 2.05 6.44 -12.35
N LEU A 149 1.30 5.76 -13.20
CA LEU A 149 1.74 5.42 -14.55
C LEU A 149 2.00 6.69 -15.35
N TYR A 150 1.05 7.63 -15.38
CA TYR A 150 1.21 8.89 -16.09
C TYR A 150 2.40 9.71 -15.58
N GLY A 151 2.56 9.82 -14.26
CA GLY A 151 3.61 10.63 -13.65
C GLY A 151 5.00 10.01 -13.77
N PHE A 152 5.13 8.69 -13.63
CA PHE A 152 6.43 8.03 -13.47
C PHE A 152 6.87 7.17 -14.67
N MET A 153 5.97 6.75 -15.56
CA MET A 153 6.31 5.86 -16.69
C MET A 153 7.05 6.56 -17.84
N PRO A 154 6.79 7.83 -18.19
CA PRO A 154 7.59 8.54 -19.18
C PRO A 154 8.98 8.86 -18.60
N TYR A 155 10.04 8.49 -19.34
CA TYR A 155 11.41 8.76 -18.90
C TYR A 155 11.69 10.27 -18.76
N GLU A 156 11.13 11.08 -19.65
CA GLU A 156 11.27 12.55 -19.61
C GLU A 156 10.78 13.15 -18.30
N HIS A 157 9.65 12.66 -17.78
CA HIS A 157 9.13 13.09 -16.47
C HIS A 157 10.11 12.77 -15.35
N GLN A 158 10.81 11.63 -15.39
CA GLN A 158 11.83 11.32 -14.37
C GLN A 158 12.99 12.30 -14.40
N VAL A 159 13.46 12.64 -15.61
CA VAL A 159 14.54 13.61 -15.79
C VAL A 159 14.12 14.99 -15.28
N GLU A 160 12.88 15.41 -15.56
CA GLU A 160 12.31 16.65 -15.07
C GLU A 160 12.19 16.67 -13.54
N LEU A 161 11.70 15.59 -12.92
CA LEU A 161 11.60 15.48 -11.46
C LEU A 161 12.98 15.58 -10.80
N VAL A 162 13.99 14.92 -11.38
CA VAL A 162 15.38 15.03 -10.91
C VAL A 162 15.89 16.47 -11.04
N ARG A 163 15.69 17.11 -12.19
CA ARG A 163 16.08 18.50 -12.41
C ARG A 163 15.40 19.45 -11.42
N LEU A 164 14.11 19.26 -11.17
CA LEU A 164 13.33 20.05 -10.22
C LEU A 164 13.89 19.94 -8.80
N ILE A 165 14.25 18.72 -8.36
CA ILE A 165 14.90 18.51 -7.05
C ILE A 165 16.25 19.22 -6.98
N TRP A 166 17.02 19.20 -8.07
CA TRP A 166 18.30 19.89 -8.16
C TRP A 166 18.17 21.41 -8.12
N GLN A 167 17.16 21.97 -8.79
CA GLN A 167 16.88 23.41 -8.82
C GLN A 167 16.38 23.95 -7.47
N LEU A 168 15.51 23.20 -6.79
CA LEU A 168 14.93 23.60 -5.51
C LEU A 168 15.88 23.39 -4.32
N GLY A 169 16.90 22.53 -4.45
CA GLY A 169 17.80 22.18 -3.36
C GLY A 169 19.07 23.04 -3.32
N SER A 170 19.04 24.15 -2.58
CA SER A 170 20.18 25.07 -2.39
C SER A 170 21.42 24.49 -1.68
N GLY A 171 21.36 23.25 -1.20
CA GLY A 171 22.46 22.55 -0.54
C GLY A 171 22.33 21.02 -0.58
N SER A 172 23.42 20.29 -0.29
CA SER A 172 23.45 18.82 -0.35
C SER A 172 22.55 18.15 0.70
N ALA A 173 22.42 18.75 1.89
CA ALA A 173 21.52 18.29 2.94
C ALA A 173 20.04 18.44 2.52
N THR A 174 19.68 19.60 1.96
CA THR A 174 18.33 19.88 1.45
C THR A 174 17.97 18.94 0.30
N ARG A 175 18.89 18.71 -0.64
CA ARG A 175 18.69 17.78 -1.77
C ARG A 175 18.43 16.33 -1.35
N ARG A 176 18.94 15.89 -0.19
CA ARG A 176 18.67 14.55 0.34
C ARG A 176 17.30 14.43 1.02
N GLN A 177 16.82 15.49 1.65
CA GLN A 177 15.54 15.48 2.37
C GLN A 177 14.35 15.88 1.50
N LEU A 178 14.57 16.69 0.47
CA LEU A 178 13.52 17.18 -0.42
C LEU A 178 12.71 16.05 -1.10
N PRO A 179 13.31 14.93 -1.57
CA PRO A 179 12.53 13.83 -2.13
C PRO A 179 11.59 13.20 -1.11
N LEU A 180 12.04 13.00 0.13
CA LEU A 180 11.20 12.47 1.20
C LEU A 180 10.03 13.41 1.51
N LEU A 181 10.25 14.73 1.46
CA LEU A 181 9.22 15.72 1.67
C LEU A 181 8.18 15.73 0.54
N LEU A 182 8.63 15.82 -0.71
CA LEU A 182 7.77 15.97 -1.89
C LEU A 182 7.05 14.68 -2.30
N PHE A 183 7.70 13.53 -2.11
CA PHE A 183 7.19 12.24 -2.60
C PHE A 183 6.77 11.29 -1.48
N GLY A 184 7.17 11.57 -0.23
CA GLY A 184 6.71 10.85 0.95
C GLY A 184 5.63 11.62 1.70
N TYR A 185 6.00 12.75 2.33
CA TYR A 185 5.11 13.48 3.22
C TYR A 185 3.97 14.20 2.50
N LEU A 186 4.24 14.87 1.38
CA LEU A 186 3.21 15.62 0.66
C LEU A 186 2.06 14.71 0.15
N PRO A 187 2.32 13.56 -0.52
CA PRO A 187 1.27 12.64 -0.89
C PRO A 187 0.55 12.07 0.33
N LEU A 188 1.28 11.75 1.40
CA LEU A 188 0.68 11.25 2.63
C LEU A 188 -0.31 12.24 3.23
N VAL A 189 0.04 13.53 3.28
CA VAL A 189 -0.87 14.60 3.73
C VAL A 189 -2.07 14.73 2.80
N LEU A 190 -1.85 14.73 1.48
CA LEU A 190 -2.93 14.87 0.50
C LEU A 190 -3.94 13.72 0.58
N PHE A 191 -3.47 12.47 0.62
CA PHE A 191 -4.34 11.30 0.79
C PHE A 191 -4.95 11.23 2.20
N GLY A 192 -4.24 11.69 3.22
CA GLY A 192 -4.77 11.80 4.59
C GLY A 192 -5.92 12.79 4.69
N LEU A 193 -5.79 13.97 4.09
CA LEU A 193 -6.86 14.96 3.99
C LEU A 193 -8.04 14.44 3.19
N LEU A 194 -7.79 13.76 2.07
CA LEU A 194 -8.84 13.09 1.30
C LEU A 194 -9.57 12.05 2.15
N ALA A 195 -8.85 11.23 2.92
CA ALA A 195 -9.45 10.24 3.82
C ALA A 195 -10.32 10.89 4.90
N VAL A 196 -9.88 12.01 5.47
CA VAL A 196 -10.66 12.79 6.43
C VAL A 196 -11.92 13.35 5.77
N ALA A 197 -11.80 13.98 4.60
CA ALA A 197 -12.94 14.52 3.86
C ALA A 197 -13.99 13.44 3.53
N LEU A 198 -13.54 12.28 3.03
CA LEU A 198 -14.39 11.14 2.66
C LEU A 198 -15.10 10.49 3.86
N THR A 199 -14.58 10.66 5.08
CA THR A 199 -15.16 10.08 6.31
C THR A 199 -15.83 11.11 7.22
N HIS A 200 -15.70 12.41 6.94
CA HIS A 200 -16.17 13.50 7.81
C HIS A 200 -17.65 13.37 8.19
N ARG A 201 -18.54 13.17 7.22
CA ARG A 201 -19.99 13.02 7.47
C ARG A 201 -20.30 11.81 8.35
N GLN A 202 -19.62 10.68 8.11
CA GLN A 202 -19.83 9.44 8.86
C GLN A 202 -19.29 9.55 10.29
N ARG A 203 -18.17 10.25 10.49
CA ARG A 203 -17.64 10.55 11.84
C ARG A 203 -18.61 11.41 12.63
N ARG A 204 -19.18 12.45 12.01
CA ARG A 204 -20.19 13.29 12.67
C ARG A 204 -21.41 12.50 13.14
N TRP A 205 -21.88 11.52 12.35
CA TRP A 205 -22.99 10.64 12.74
C TRP A 205 -22.61 9.66 13.85
N ARG A 206 -21.36 9.18 13.86
CA ARG A 206 -20.82 8.37 14.95
C ARG A 206 -20.81 9.14 16.27
N ASP A 207 -20.30 10.36 16.23
CA ASP A 207 -20.13 11.19 17.42
C ASP A 207 -21.48 11.64 17.99
N ALA A 208 -22.52 11.71 17.15
CA ALA A 208 -23.90 11.91 17.55
C ALA A 208 -24.58 10.64 18.13
N GLY A 209 -23.90 9.50 18.19
CA GLY A 209 -24.45 8.24 18.70
C GLY A 209 -25.49 7.58 17.78
N GLN A 210 -25.61 8.03 16.53
CA GLN A 210 -26.67 7.63 15.60
C GLN A 210 -26.31 6.40 14.74
N LEU A 211 -25.15 5.78 14.97
CA LEU A 211 -24.68 4.64 14.18
C LEU A 211 -24.90 3.31 14.91
N ASP A 212 -25.59 2.41 14.23
CA ASP A 212 -25.67 0.99 14.60
C ASP A 212 -24.28 0.36 14.74
N THR A 213 -24.17 -0.69 15.53
CA THR A 213 -22.92 -1.46 15.73
C THR A 213 -22.30 -1.92 14.41
N ARG A 214 -23.11 -2.37 13.45
CA ARG A 214 -22.63 -2.75 12.11
C ARG A 214 -22.07 -1.57 11.34
N ALA A 215 -22.72 -0.40 11.42
CA ALA A 215 -22.28 0.80 10.72
C ALA A 215 -20.99 1.38 11.33
N ARG A 216 -20.82 1.25 12.66
CA ARG A 216 -19.57 1.57 13.36
C ARG A 216 -18.40 0.69 12.91
N LEU A 217 -18.63 -0.63 12.78
CA LEU A 217 -17.61 -1.55 12.26
C LEU A 217 -17.19 -1.22 10.82
N VAL A 218 -18.15 -0.92 9.94
CA VAL A 218 -17.86 -0.52 8.56
C VAL A 218 -17.09 0.80 8.51
N LEU A 219 -17.48 1.80 9.30
CA LEU A 219 -16.76 3.08 9.38
C LEU A 219 -15.33 2.91 9.87
N ARG A 220 -15.13 2.06 10.90
CA ARG A 220 -13.81 1.73 11.43
C ARG A 220 -12.92 1.04 10.40
N ALA A 221 -13.47 0.03 9.73
CA ALA A 221 -12.79 -0.64 8.63
C ALA A 221 -12.44 0.33 7.51
N GLU A 222 -13.36 1.23 7.15
CA GLU A 222 -13.16 2.24 6.12
C GLU A 222 -12.02 3.20 6.48
N MET A 223 -11.97 3.67 7.73
CA MET A 223 -10.88 4.53 8.20
C MET A 223 -9.53 3.80 8.10
N ASN A 224 -9.45 2.56 8.59
CA ASN A 224 -8.22 1.76 8.51
C ASN A 224 -7.81 1.49 7.06
N TRP A 225 -8.79 1.25 6.18
CA TRP A 225 -8.54 1.03 4.75
C TRP A 225 -7.98 2.28 4.08
N LEU A 226 -8.58 3.45 4.34
CA LEU A 226 -8.15 4.73 3.76
C LEU A 226 -6.78 5.17 4.26
N TRP A 227 -6.49 5.00 5.55
CA TRP A 227 -5.14 5.26 6.08
C TRP A 227 -4.11 4.30 5.50
N ALA A 228 -4.42 3.01 5.44
CA ALA A 228 -3.54 2.03 4.78
C ALA A 228 -3.28 2.38 3.31
N PHE A 229 -4.32 2.84 2.60
CA PHE A 229 -4.21 3.28 1.22
C PHE A 229 -3.33 4.53 1.09
N ALA A 230 -3.52 5.54 1.95
CA ALA A 230 -2.70 6.75 1.96
C ALA A 230 -1.21 6.43 2.20
N THR A 231 -0.92 5.60 3.20
CA THR A 231 0.46 5.14 3.48
C THR A 231 1.03 4.34 2.32
N ALA A 232 0.24 3.42 1.75
CA ALA A 232 0.70 2.62 0.62
C ALA A 232 0.97 3.46 -0.63
N ALA A 233 0.09 4.40 -0.96
CA ALA A 233 0.28 5.31 -2.08
C ALA A 233 1.54 6.16 -1.89
N ALA A 234 1.73 6.76 -0.71
CA ALA A 234 2.94 7.53 -0.39
C ALA A 234 4.22 6.68 -0.47
N MET A 235 4.22 5.47 0.09
CA MET A 235 5.36 4.55 -0.03
C MET A 235 5.63 4.17 -1.48
N THR A 236 4.58 3.93 -2.27
CA THR A 236 4.70 3.57 -3.69
C THR A 236 5.29 4.72 -4.50
N ILE A 237 4.81 5.95 -4.30
CA ILE A 237 5.35 7.16 -4.92
C ILE A 237 6.84 7.32 -4.57
N LEU A 238 7.19 7.17 -3.29
CA LEU A 238 8.57 7.27 -2.83
C LEU A 238 9.47 6.17 -3.43
N MET A 239 8.99 4.93 -3.55
CA MET A 239 9.72 3.86 -4.22
C MET A 239 9.94 4.18 -5.70
N LEU A 240 8.88 4.60 -6.41
CA LEU A 240 8.98 4.97 -7.84
C LEU A 240 9.99 6.10 -8.04
N GLN A 241 9.97 7.11 -7.18
CA GLN A 241 10.93 8.21 -7.21
C GLN A 241 12.37 7.72 -6.96
N LEU A 242 12.58 6.87 -5.95
CA LEU A 242 13.90 6.32 -5.63
C LEU A 242 14.48 5.54 -6.81
N PHE A 243 13.67 4.65 -7.40
CA PHE A 243 14.12 3.87 -8.56
C PHE A 243 14.32 4.74 -9.80
N GLY A 244 13.45 5.72 -10.04
CA GLY A 244 13.61 6.70 -11.11
C GLY A 244 14.93 7.46 -11.01
N GLN A 245 15.29 7.92 -9.80
CA GLN A 245 16.59 8.57 -9.55
C GLN A 245 17.78 7.65 -9.81
N LEU A 246 17.71 6.38 -9.38
CA LEU A 246 18.79 5.41 -9.60
C LEU A 246 18.99 5.11 -11.08
N ILE A 247 17.90 5.05 -11.86
CA ILE A 247 17.95 4.83 -13.31
C ILE A 247 18.57 6.04 -14.01
N VAL A 248 18.11 7.26 -13.70
CA VAL A 248 18.63 8.50 -14.31
C VAL A 248 20.08 8.75 -13.91
N ALA A 249 20.49 8.46 -12.67
CA ALA A 249 21.86 8.69 -12.20
C ALA A 249 22.90 7.70 -12.76
N LYS A 250 22.46 6.61 -13.39
CA LYS A 250 23.33 5.60 -14.02
C LYS A 250 23.44 5.74 -15.53
N LEU A 251 22.74 6.72 -16.10
CA LEU A 251 22.82 7.16 -17.50
C LEU A 251 23.67 8.43 -17.59
#